data_AF-A0A1Q7PWR8-F1
#
_entry.id   AF-A0A1Q7PWR8-F1
#
_cell.length_a   1.000
_cell.length_b   1.000
_cell.length_c   1.000
_cell.angle_alpha   90.00
_cell.angle_beta   90.00
_cell.angle_gamma   90.00
#
_symmetry.space_group_name_H-M   'P 1'
#
loop_
_entity.id
_entity.type
_entity.pdbx_description
1 polymer ?
#
loop_
_entity_poly.entity_id
_entity_poly.type
_entity_poly.pdbx_seq_one_letter_code
_entity_poly.pdbx_strand_id
1 'polypeptide(L)'
;MTMGENERQDTQEQLADTVELLRWIIGVLGGSAWQNLGLIPNPATKKVARNLDDARLAIDAAASLIEHLKPRVDETERRELDTLLANLRLNFVEQQAKSQQPG
;
A
#
# COMPACT_ATOMS: atom_id res chain seq x y z
N MET A 1 47.25 30.34 11.36
CA MET A 1 47.19 29.07 10.62
C MET A 1 45.81 28.49 10.82
N THR A 2 45.11 28.37 9.71
CA THR A 2 43.73 27.94 9.53
C THR A 2 43.58 26.44 9.71
N MET A 3 42.59 26.00 10.48
CA MET A 3 41.75 24.85 10.09
C MET A 3 40.44 24.99 10.87
N GLY A 4 39.58 25.87 10.35
CA GLY A 4 38.23 26.08 10.83
C GLY A 4 37.30 25.00 10.29
N GLU A 5 36.44 24.52 11.18
CA GLU A 5 34.98 24.56 10.99
C GLU A 5 34.32 23.65 9.94
N ASN A 6 35.02 22.84 9.16
CA ASN A 6 34.37 22.13 8.04
C ASN A 6 33.94 20.66 8.26
N GLU A 7 33.76 20.19 9.50
CA GLU A 7 33.31 18.80 9.76
C GLU A 7 32.10 18.72 10.71
N ARG A 8 31.34 19.81 10.89
CA ARG A 8 30.21 19.85 11.84
C ARG A 8 28.85 20.12 11.21
N GLN A 9 28.69 19.97 9.90
CA GLN A 9 27.42 20.21 9.24
C GLN A 9 27.27 19.26 8.05
N ASP A 10 26.78 18.04 8.29
CA ASP A 10 25.99 17.27 7.31
C ASP A 10 25.33 16.05 7.98
N THR A 11 24.88 16.19 9.22
CA THR A 11 23.73 15.42 9.71
C THR A 11 22.50 16.29 9.48
N GLN A 12 22.22 16.62 8.21
CA GLN A 12 20.86 17.03 7.87
C GLN A 12 19.99 15.82 8.15
N GLU A 13 19.11 15.92 9.15
CA GLU A 13 17.96 15.02 9.29
C GLU A 13 17.18 15.07 7.97
N GLN A 14 17.55 14.20 7.04
CA GLN A 14 16.92 14.11 5.75
C GLN A 14 15.59 13.40 5.99
N LEU A 15 14.56 14.21 6.23
CA LEU A 15 13.18 13.74 6.34
C LEU A 15 12.88 12.84 5.14
N ALA A 16 12.23 11.71 5.39
CA ALA A 16 11.88 10.78 4.32
C ALA A 16 11.03 11.49 3.25
N ASP A 17 11.35 11.24 1.98
CA ASP A 17 10.58 11.76 0.85
C ASP A 17 9.11 11.34 1.01
N THR A 18 8.22 12.33 1.09
CA THR A 18 6.80 12.10 1.36
C THR A 18 6.12 11.32 0.23
N VAL A 19 6.57 11.48 -1.02
CA VAL A 19 6.07 10.70 -2.16
C VAL A 19 6.43 9.23 -1.99
N GLU A 20 7.67 8.94 -1.61
CA GLU A 20 8.14 7.58 -1.35
C GLU A 20 7.44 6.95 -0.13
N LEU A 21 7.17 7.74 0.92
CA LEU A 21 6.37 7.27 2.05
C LEU A 21 4.95 6.90 1.63
N LEU A 22 4.28 7.74 0.83
CA LEU A 22 2.94 7.43 0.30
C LEU A 22 2.95 6.14 -0.52
N ARG A 23 3.93 6.00 -1.41
CA ARG A 23 4.12 4.82 -2.26
C ARG A 23 4.30 3.56 -1.42
N TRP A 24 5.14 3.63 -0.38
CA TRP A 24 5.34 2.53 0.56
C TRP A 24 4.05 2.16 1.33
N ILE A 25 3.33 3.14 1.87
CA ILE A 25 2.08 2.91 2.60
C ILE A 25 1.02 2.26 1.69
N ILE A 26 0.90 2.73 0.44
CA ILE A 26 0.00 2.13 -0.56
C ILE A 26 0.37 0.65 -0.79
N GLY A 27 1.67 0.34 -0.93
CA GLY A 27 2.14 -1.03 -1.07
C GLY A 27 1.80 -1.91 0.14
N VAL A 28 2.00 -1.39 1.36
CA VAL A 28 1.65 -2.08 2.60
C VAL A 28 0.15 -2.36 2.69
N LEU A 29 -0.70 -1.37 2.37
CA LEU A 29 -2.14 -1.53 2.35
C LEU A 29 -2.60 -2.52 1.29
N GLY A 30 -2.02 -2.48 0.08
CA GLY A 30 -2.29 -3.46 -0.97
C GLY A 30 -1.94 -4.89 -0.54
N GLY A 31 -0.77 -5.08 0.07
CA GLY A 31 -0.38 -6.39 0.63
C GLY A 31 -1.31 -6.87 1.74
N SER A 32 -1.72 -5.98 2.64
CA SER A 32 -2.70 -6.27 3.68
C SER A 32 -4.06 -6.69 3.08
N ALA A 33 -4.53 -5.99 2.04
CA ALA A 33 -5.77 -6.34 1.35
C ALA A 33 -5.70 -7.74 0.74
N TRP A 34 -4.61 -8.09 0.04
CA TRP A 34 -4.44 -9.44 -0.53
C TRP A 34 -4.44 -10.55 0.53
N GLN A 35 -3.83 -10.30 1.68
CA GLN A 35 -3.85 -11.25 2.81
C GLN A 35 -5.26 -11.41 3.37
N ASN A 36 -5.97 -10.31 3.63
CA ASN A 36 -7.32 -10.31 4.20
C ASN A 36 -8.39 -10.85 3.24
N LEU A 37 -8.15 -10.77 1.92
CA LEU A 37 -8.94 -11.46 0.90
C LEU A 37 -8.76 -12.99 0.95
N GLY A 38 -7.76 -13.49 1.69
CA GLY A 38 -7.42 -14.90 1.77
C GLY A 38 -6.73 -15.44 0.51
N LEU A 39 -6.16 -14.55 -0.31
CA LEU A 39 -5.51 -14.92 -1.59
C LEU A 39 -4.01 -15.13 -1.45
N ILE A 40 -3.41 -14.58 -0.40
CA ILE A 40 -2.00 -14.77 -0.05
C ILE A 40 -1.94 -15.19 1.43
N PRO A 41 -1.11 -16.19 1.78
CA PRO A 41 -0.94 -16.58 3.18
C PRO A 41 -0.31 -15.44 3.97
N ASN A 42 -0.75 -15.26 5.23
CA ASN A 42 -0.09 -14.32 6.13
C ASN A 42 1.35 -14.80 6.39
N PRO A 43 2.38 -13.99 6.12
CA PRO A 43 3.79 -14.43 6.22
C PRO A 43 4.23 -14.74 7.65
N ALA A 44 3.59 -14.13 8.66
CA ALA A 44 3.92 -14.35 10.06
C ALA A 44 3.24 -15.61 10.63
N THR A 45 1.97 -15.85 10.29
CA THR A 45 1.19 -16.95 10.86
C THR A 45 1.12 -18.19 9.97
N LYS A 46 1.50 -18.06 8.69
CA LYS A 46 1.29 -19.04 7.60
C LYS A 46 -0.16 -19.47 7.40
N LYS A 47 -1.13 -18.78 8.03
CA LYS A 47 -2.55 -19.06 7.89
C LYS A 47 -3.14 -18.16 6.82
N VAL A 48 -4.04 -18.74 6.03
CA VAL A 48 -4.94 -17.97 5.17
C VAL A 48 -6.12 -17.56 6.06
N ALA A 49 -6.13 -16.31 6.51
CA ALA A 49 -7.25 -15.75 7.26
C ALA A 49 -8.02 -14.81 6.32
N ARG A 50 -9.28 -15.15 6.04
CA ARG A 50 -10.16 -14.28 5.25
C ARG A 50 -10.94 -13.37 6.19
N ASN A 51 -10.65 -12.07 6.15
CA ASN A 51 -11.38 -11.03 6.84
C ASN A 51 -11.78 -9.94 5.82
N LEU A 52 -13.03 -9.99 5.34
CA LEU A 52 -13.47 -9.06 4.31
C LEU A 52 -13.61 -7.62 4.82
N ASP A 53 -13.90 -7.40 6.10
CA ASP A 53 -14.01 -6.05 6.65
C ASP A 53 -12.63 -5.35 6.65
N ASP A 54 -11.59 -6.05 7.08
CA ASP A 54 -10.21 -5.54 7.03
C ASP A 54 -9.70 -5.40 5.58
N ALA A 55 -10.09 -6.31 4.68
CA ALA A 55 -9.77 -6.20 3.26
C ALA A 55 -10.36 -4.92 2.68
N ARG A 56 -11.63 -4.62 2.97
CA ARG A 56 -12.29 -3.40 2.53
C ARG A 56 -11.61 -2.15 3.08
N LEU A 57 -11.31 -2.13 4.37
CA LEU A 57 -10.61 -1.02 5.02
C LEU A 57 -9.27 -0.71 4.32
N ALA A 58 -8.48 -1.75 4.04
CA ALA A 58 -7.20 -1.59 3.36
C ALA A 58 -7.35 -1.06 1.93
N ILE A 59 -8.35 -1.55 1.17
CA ILE A 59 -8.65 -1.10 -0.19
C ILE A 59 -9.08 0.37 -0.20
N ASP A 60 -10.00 0.76 0.69
CA ASP A 60 -10.52 2.12 0.76
C ASP A 60 -9.43 3.12 1.19
N ALA A 61 -8.58 2.74 2.14
CA ALA A 61 -7.43 3.54 2.55
C ALA A 61 -6.40 3.70 1.41
N ALA A 62 -6.07 2.61 0.70
CA ALA A 62 -5.16 2.67 -0.45
C ALA A 62 -5.72 3.56 -1.55
N ALA A 63 -7.02 3.47 -1.84
CA ALA A 63 -7.69 4.30 -2.82
C ALA A 63 -7.57 5.79 -2.50
N SER A 64 -7.82 6.18 -1.23
CA SER A 64 -7.69 7.56 -0.79
C SER A 64 -6.25 8.08 -0.95
N LEU A 65 -5.24 7.29 -0.56
CA LEU A 65 -3.84 7.70 -0.73
C LEU A 65 -3.42 7.82 -2.19
N ILE A 66 -3.95 6.95 -3.06
CA ILE A 66 -3.68 6.97 -4.50
C ILE A 66 -4.20 8.26 -5.13
N GLU A 67 -5.36 8.78 -4.71
CA GLU A 67 -5.87 10.08 -5.19
C GLU A 67 -4.86 11.22 -4.93
N HIS A 68 -4.13 11.15 -3.81
CA HIS A 68 -3.07 12.10 -3.49
C HIS A 68 -1.76 11.80 -4.22
N LEU A 69 -1.43 10.54 -4.52
CA LEU A 69 -0.19 10.18 -5.21
C LEU A 69 -0.26 10.45 -6.72
N LYS A 70 -1.39 10.16 -7.38
CA LYS A 70 -1.55 10.22 -8.84
C LYS A 70 -1.10 11.55 -9.50
N PRO A 71 -1.36 12.74 -8.94
CA PRO A 71 -0.91 14.00 -9.55
C PRO A 71 0.61 14.21 -9.51
N ARG A 72 1.35 13.43 -8.72
CA ARG A 72 2.78 13.61 -8.44
C ARG A 72 3.68 12.62 -9.19
N VAL A 73 3.09 11.70 -9.93
CA VAL A 73 3.79 10.59 -10.59
C VAL A 73 3.57 10.64 -12.11
N ASP A 74 4.32 9.83 -12.84
CA ASP A 74 4.18 9.76 -14.29
C ASP A 74 2.95 8.93 -14.72
N GLU A 75 2.71 8.88 -16.04
CA GLU A 75 1.57 8.14 -16.59
C GLU A 75 1.69 6.62 -16.42
N THR A 76 2.91 6.09 -16.42
CA THR A 76 3.15 4.65 -16.23
C THR A 76 2.73 4.26 -14.83
N GLU A 77 3.21 4.97 -13.82
CA GLU A 77 2.87 4.71 -12.44
C GLU A 77 1.38 4.94 -12.15
N ARG A 78 0.77 5.99 -12.73
CA ARG A 78 -0.69 6.20 -12.62
C ARG A 78 -1.48 4.96 -13.04
N ARG A 79 -1.08 4.31 -14.14
CA ARG A 79 -1.72 3.08 -14.64
C ARG A 79 -1.48 1.88 -13.72
N GLU A 80 -0.30 1.77 -13.13
CA GLU A 80 0.01 0.72 -12.16
C GLU A 80 -0.87 0.84 -10.91
N LEU A 81 -1.01 2.05 -10.36
CA LEU A 81 -1.89 2.32 -9.22
C LEU A 81 -3.36 2.01 -9.53
N ASP A 82 -3.83 2.38 -10.73
CA ASP A 82 -5.20 2.07 -11.18
C ASP A 82 -5.42 0.56 -11.34
N THR A 83 -4.43 -0.14 -11.90
CA THR A 83 -4.47 -1.60 -12.07
C THR A 83 -4.50 -2.32 -10.72
N LEU A 84 -3.69 -1.88 -9.76
CA LEU A 84 -3.70 -2.40 -8.40
C LEU A 84 -5.10 -2.28 -7.78
N LEU A 85 -5.71 -1.10 -7.86
CA LEU A 85 -7.04 -0.84 -7.29
C LEU A 85 -8.14 -1.69 -7.96
N ALA A 86 -8.11 -1.78 -9.29
CA ALA A 86 -9.07 -2.56 -10.04
C ALA A 86 -9.02 -4.04 -9.64
N ASN A 87 -7.80 -4.61 -9.56
CA ASN A 87 -7.60 -6.01 -9.18
C ASN A 87 -8.08 -6.29 -7.76
N LEU A 88 -7.74 -5.43 -6.79
CA LEU A 88 -8.18 -5.58 -5.41
C LEU A 88 -9.71 -5.54 -5.28
N ARG A 89 -10.36 -4.58 -5.94
CA ARG A 89 -11.82 -4.42 -5.91
C ARG A 89 -12.54 -5.60 -6.58
N LEU A 90 -12.05 -6.06 -7.72
CA LEU A 90 -12.59 -7.23 -8.41
C LEU A 90 -12.55 -8.46 -7.49
N ASN A 91 -11.38 -8.74 -6.91
CA ASN A 91 -11.21 -9.87 -6.00
C ASN A 91 -12.06 -9.73 -4.73
N PHE A 92 -12.22 -8.52 -4.20
CA PHE A 92 -13.12 -8.28 -3.08
C PHE A 92 -14.55 -8.71 -3.37
N VAL A 93 -15.10 -8.31 -4.52
CA VAL A 93 -16.46 -8.68 -4.94
C VAL A 93 -16.59 -10.20 -5.10
N GLU A 94 -15.60 -10.84 -5.72
CA GLU A 94 -15.58 -12.30 -5.89
C GLU A 94 -15.55 -13.04 -4.54
N GLN A 95 -14.72 -12.59 -3.60
CA GLN A 95 -14.61 -13.21 -2.28
C GLN A 95 -15.85 -12.94 -1.42
N GLN A 96 -16.46 -11.77 -1.57
CA GLN A 96 -17.72 -11.43 -0.92
C GLN A 96 -18.84 -12.35 -1.40
N ALA A 97 -18.97 -12.57 -2.72
CA ALA A 97 -19.95 -13.49 -3.28
C ALA A 97 -19.76 -14.93 -2.78
N LYS A 98 -18.51 -15.42 -2.70
CA LYS A 98 -18.15 -16.73 -2.12
C LYS A 98 -18.47 -16.85 -0.62
N SER A 99 -18.61 -15.74 0.11
CA SER A 99 -18.98 -15.75 1.53
C SER A 99 -20.49 -15.92 1.75
N GLN A 100 -21.30 -15.60 0.75
CA GLN A 100 -22.75 -15.53 0.85
C GLN A 100 -23.45 -16.79 0.29
N GLN A 101 -22.71 -17.72 -0.32
CA GLN A 101 -23.23 -19.01 -0.75
C GLN A 101 -23.12 -20.01 0.41
N PRO A 102 -24.25 -20.46 1.01
CA PRO A 102 -24.21 -21.64 1.88
C PRO A 102 -23.88 -22.85 1.02
N GLY A 103 -22.91 -23.64 1.46
CA GLY A 103 -22.63 -24.96 0.88
C GLY A 103 -23.79 -25.93 1.08
#